data_AF-T0MCE5-F1
#
_entry.id   AF-T0MCE5-F1
#
_cell.length_a   1.000
_cell.length_b   1.000
_cell.length_c   1.000
_cell.angle_alpha   90.00
_cell.angle_beta   90.00
_cell.angle_gamma   90.00
#
_symmetry.space_group_name_H-M   'P 1'
#
loop_
_entity.id
_entity.type
_entity.pdbx_description
1 polymer ?
#
loop_
_entity_poly.entity_id
_entity_poly.type
_entity_poly.pdbx_seq_one_letter_code
_entity_poly.pdbx_strand_id
1 'polypeptide(L)'
;MDPLTALGLVANIVPFIEIAAKVLKTAKKKIHDSEFGGLDDNVNLEKYATQLEQYCPNLLAPDSPDLIGDDKELCDLATDCQKLARDLLDVLKNIKPANRCSKWQSLKSAAKNLWRATDKEMLEKRLELCRRQVEAQLNQRLR
;
A
#
# COMPACT_ATOMS: atom_id res chain seq x y z
N MET A 1 8.56 16.38 7.55
CA MET A 1 7.30 15.81 8.07
C MET A 1 7.41 15.68 9.59
N ASP A 2 6.33 15.84 10.36
CA ASP A 2 6.43 15.57 11.80
C ASP A 2 6.52 14.04 12.07
N PRO A 3 7.11 13.63 13.20
CA PRO A 3 7.46 12.22 13.43
C PRO A 3 6.23 11.31 13.58
N LEU A 4 5.11 11.84 14.07
CA LEU A 4 3.89 11.05 14.28
C LEU A 4 3.18 10.79 12.95
N THR A 5 3.12 11.80 12.08
CA THR A 5 2.57 11.63 10.74
C THR A 5 3.43 10.65 9.93
N ALA A 6 4.77 10.77 10.00
CA ALA A 6 5.68 9.86 9.30
C ALA A 6 5.53 8.41 9.78
N LEU A 7 5.45 8.20 11.10
CA LEU A 7 5.19 6.89 11.70
C LEU A 7 3.85 6.31 11.25
N GLY A 8 2.79 7.12 11.26
CA GLY A 8 1.47 6.72 10.79
C GLY A 8 1.49 6.28 9.32
N LEU A 9 2.24 6.98 8.48
CA LEU A 9 2.34 6.66 7.06
C LEU A 9 3.09 5.34 6.82
N VAL A 10 4.25 5.15 7.46
CA VAL A 10 5.01 3.88 7.43
C VAL A 10 4.14 2.71 7.92
N ALA A 11 3.42 2.90 9.02
CA ALA A 11 2.56 1.88 9.61
C ALA A 11 1.38 1.47 8.71
N ASN A 12 0.98 2.31 7.75
CA ASN A 12 -0.05 1.99 6.77
C ASN A 12 0.53 1.41 5.46
N ILE A 13 1.69 1.88 5.02
CA ILE A 13 2.35 1.42 3.78
C ILE A 13 2.74 -0.05 3.86
N VAL A 14 3.40 -0.47 4.94
CA VAL A 14 3.90 -1.85 5.09
C VAL A 14 2.78 -2.90 4.97
N PRO A 15 1.69 -2.86 5.77
CA PRO A 15 0.62 -3.83 5.65
C PRO A 15 -0.14 -3.71 4.33
N PHE A 16 -0.27 -2.51 3.76
CA PHE A 16 -0.87 -2.32 2.44
C PHE A 16 -0.11 -3.10 1.36
N ILE A 17 1.22 -3.01 1.34
CA ILE A 17 2.07 -3.72 0.36
C ILE A 17 1.85 -5.24 0.47
N GLU A 18 1.76 -5.78 1.69
CA GLU A 18 1.50 -7.21 1.88
C GLU A 18 0.13 -7.64 1.34
N ILE A 19 -0.91 -6.84 1.59
CA ILE A 19 -2.27 -7.12 1.11
C ILE A 19 -2.32 -7.00 -0.42
N ALA A 20 -1.70 -5.97 -1.00
CA ALA A 20 -1.60 -5.81 -2.44
C ALA A 20 -0.90 -7.01 -3.10
N ALA A 21 0.17 -7.54 -2.50
CA ALA A 21 0.83 -8.76 -2.97
C ALA A 21 -0.11 -9.98 -2.96
N LYS A 22 -0.93 -10.14 -1.92
CA LYS A 22 -1.90 -11.24 -1.80
C LYS A 22 -2.98 -11.13 -2.88
N VAL A 23 -3.56 -9.95 -3.07
CA VAL A 23 -4.54 -9.69 -4.14
C VAL A 23 -3.94 -10.00 -5.51
N LEU A 24 -2.70 -9.55 -5.75
CA LEU A 24 -1.99 -9.82 -6.99
C LEU A 24 -1.74 -11.32 -7.21
N LYS A 25 -1.39 -12.07 -6.17
CA LYS A 25 -1.23 -13.53 -6.31
C LYS A 25 -2.55 -14.22 -6.62
N THR A 26 -3.61 -13.88 -5.89
CA THR A 26 -4.94 -14.49 -6.08
C THR A 26 -5.49 -14.20 -7.47
N ALA A 27 -5.46 -12.95 -7.94
CA ALA A 27 -6.01 -12.66 -9.27
C ALA A 27 -5.08 -13.08 -10.42
N LYS A 28 -3.78 -13.33 -10.20
CA LYS A 28 -2.94 -14.04 -11.20
C LYS A 28 -3.43 -15.48 -11.38
N LYS A 29 -3.73 -16.17 -10.28
CA LYS A 29 -4.29 -17.52 -10.31
C LYS A 29 -5.61 -17.55 -11.09
N LYS A 30 -6.50 -16.57 -10.86
CA LYS A 30 -7.78 -16.39 -11.60
C LYS A 30 -7.65 -16.30 -13.11
N ILE A 31 -6.56 -15.70 -13.60
CA ILE A 31 -6.37 -15.44 -15.03
C ILE A 31 -5.71 -16.64 -15.71
N HIS A 32 -4.94 -17.44 -14.96
CA HIS A 32 -4.17 -18.55 -15.50
C HIS A 32 -4.87 -19.91 -15.37
N ASP A 33 -5.61 -20.13 -14.27
CA ASP A 33 -6.40 -21.35 -14.08
C ASP A 33 -7.80 -21.16 -14.67
N SER A 34 -8.13 -21.92 -15.72
CA SER A 34 -9.44 -21.92 -16.39
C SER A 34 -10.57 -22.51 -15.52
N GLU A 35 -10.27 -23.12 -14.38
CA GLU A 35 -11.24 -23.71 -13.42
C GLU A 35 -11.63 -22.74 -12.30
N PHE A 36 -11.75 -21.45 -12.60
CA PHE A 36 -12.01 -20.44 -11.58
C PHE A 36 -13.51 -20.16 -11.37
N GLY A 37 -14.05 -20.57 -10.22
CA GLY A 37 -15.43 -20.27 -9.82
C GLY A 37 -15.80 -20.63 -8.38
N GLY A 38 -14.83 -21.03 -7.54
CA GLY A 38 -15.07 -21.47 -6.17
C GLY A 38 -15.43 -20.32 -5.22
N LEU A 39 -16.35 -20.58 -4.30
CA LEU A 39 -16.87 -19.61 -3.30
C LEU A 39 -15.74 -18.97 -2.47
N ASP A 40 -14.77 -19.78 -2.00
CA ASP A 40 -13.65 -19.37 -1.14
C ASP A 40 -12.77 -18.29 -1.79
N ASP A 41 -12.62 -18.42 -3.09
CA ASP A 41 -11.77 -17.64 -3.95
C ASP A 41 -12.39 -16.26 -4.28
N ASN A 42 -13.72 -16.15 -4.17
CA ASN A 42 -14.47 -14.89 -4.20
C ASN A 42 -14.50 -14.22 -2.82
N VAL A 43 -14.74 -15.00 -1.77
CA VAL A 43 -14.73 -14.53 -0.36
C VAL A 43 -13.38 -13.90 -0.01
N ASN A 44 -12.27 -14.50 -0.44
CA ASN A 44 -10.93 -13.94 -0.21
C ASN A 44 -10.74 -12.59 -0.93
N LEU A 45 -11.23 -12.43 -2.15
CA LEU A 45 -11.13 -11.15 -2.86
C LEU A 45 -11.96 -10.05 -2.21
N GLU A 46 -13.20 -10.33 -1.82
CA GLU A 46 -14.06 -9.36 -1.13
C GLU A 46 -13.47 -8.94 0.21
N LYS A 47 -12.87 -9.88 0.93
CA LYS A 47 -12.11 -9.60 2.16
C LYS A 47 -10.94 -8.66 1.88
N TYR A 48 -10.13 -8.94 0.85
CA TYR A 48 -9.00 -8.07 0.51
C TYR A 48 -9.46 -6.70 -0.02
N ALA A 49 -10.57 -6.62 -0.75
CA ALA A 49 -11.16 -5.36 -1.19
C ALA A 49 -11.54 -4.49 0.01
N THR A 50 -12.24 -5.07 0.99
CA THR A 50 -12.60 -4.39 2.24
C THR A 50 -11.36 -3.88 2.97
N GLN A 51 -10.32 -4.70 3.05
CA GLN A 51 -9.05 -4.27 3.68
C GLN A 51 -8.39 -3.13 2.91
N LEU A 52 -8.33 -3.20 1.57
CA LEU A 52 -7.79 -2.13 0.73
C LEU A 52 -8.56 -0.81 0.92
N GLU A 53 -9.89 -0.86 1.04
CA GLU A 53 -10.71 0.32 1.33
C GLU A 53 -10.41 0.94 2.69
N GLN A 54 -10.03 0.15 3.68
CA GLN A 54 -9.63 0.64 5.01
C GLN A 54 -8.25 1.32 5.01
N TYR A 55 -7.31 0.85 4.20
CA TYR A 55 -5.96 1.45 4.13
C TYR A 55 -5.90 2.67 3.20
N CYS A 56 -6.71 2.71 2.15
CA CYS A 56 -6.70 3.78 1.14
C CYS A 56 -6.80 5.22 1.71
N PRO A 57 -7.69 5.53 2.68
CA PRO A 57 -7.73 6.88 3.27
C PRO A 57 -6.53 7.17 4.18
N ASN A 58 -5.89 6.15 4.74
CA ASN A 58 -4.77 6.29 5.67
C ASN A 58 -3.40 6.38 4.97
N LEU A 59 -3.38 6.24 3.64
CA LEU A 59 -2.21 6.43 2.78
C LEU A 59 -2.09 7.87 2.24
N LEU A 60 -2.82 8.82 2.84
CA LEU A 60 -2.74 10.23 2.45
C LEU A 60 -1.38 10.81 2.86
N ALA A 61 -0.53 11.04 1.87
CA ALA A 61 0.67 11.84 2.05
C ALA A 61 0.28 13.31 2.34
N PRO A 62 0.90 13.98 3.32
CA PRO A 62 0.76 15.42 3.48
C PRO A 62 1.31 16.12 2.23
N ASP A 63 0.53 17.03 1.67
CA ASP A 63 0.92 17.81 0.50
C ASP A 63 1.82 18.97 0.96
N SER A 64 3.11 18.66 1.07
CA SER A 64 4.12 19.60 1.57
C SER A 64 5.22 19.78 0.52
N PRO A 65 5.30 20.96 -0.14
CA PRO A 65 6.30 21.22 -1.18
C PRO A 65 7.75 21.25 -0.65
N ASP A 66 7.92 21.40 0.66
CA ASP A 66 9.24 21.55 1.31
C ASP A 66 9.84 20.21 1.80
N LEU A 67 9.25 19.06 1.45
CA LEU A 67 9.79 17.76 1.86
C LEU A 67 11.07 17.42 1.07
N ILE A 68 12.08 16.92 1.79
CA ILE A 68 13.38 16.52 1.23
C ILE A 68 13.83 15.15 1.77
N GLY A 69 14.69 14.48 1.00
CA GLY A 69 15.25 13.17 1.37
C GLY A 69 14.18 12.12 1.64
N ASP A 70 14.40 11.29 2.66
CA ASP A 70 13.53 10.17 3.05
C ASP A 70 12.08 10.59 3.38
N ASP A 71 11.76 11.88 3.56
CA ASP A 71 10.38 12.33 3.85
C ASP A 71 9.59 12.46 2.54
N LYS A 72 10.28 12.93 1.48
CA LYS A 72 9.72 13.04 0.15
C LYS A 72 9.51 11.65 -0.45
N GLU A 73 10.51 10.79 -0.35
CA GLU A 73 10.41 9.40 -0.82
C GLU A 73 9.26 8.65 -0.11
N LEU A 74 8.99 8.96 1.18
CA LEU A 74 7.87 8.36 1.92
C LEU A 74 6.52 8.83 1.40
N CYS A 75 6.40 10.11 1.06
CA CYS A 75 5.18 10.69 0.51
C CYS A 75 4.92 10.22 -0.93
N ASP A 76 5.98 10.09 -1.73
CA ASP A 76 5.90 9.52 -3.07
C ASP A 76 5.42 8.06 -3.00
N LEU A 77 6.00 7.27 -2.08
CA LEU A 77 5.59 5.88 -1.84
C LEU A 77 4.12 5.78 -1.39
N ALA A 78 3.68 6.63 -0.47
CA ALA A 78 2.29 6.68 -0.05
C ALA A 78 1.32 7.03 -1.20
N THR A 79 1.72 7.96 -2.06
CA THR A 79 0.94 8.37 -3.24
C THR A 79 0.80 7.21 -4.23
N ASP A 80 1.90 6.50 -4.51
CA ASP A 80 1.88 5.33 -5.36
C ASP A 80 1.06 4.18 -4.75
N CYS A 81 1.16 3.96 -3.44
CA CYS A 81 0.31 3.02 -2.72
C CYS A 81 -1.17 3.37 -2.86
N GLN A 82 -1.53 4.64 -2.68
CA GLN A 82 -2.92 5.10 -2.81
C GLN A 82 -3.45 4.90 -4.24
N LYS A 83 -2.63 5.17 -5.25
CA LYS A 83 -2.97 4.92 -6.65
C LYS A 83 -3.18 3.43 -6.91
N LEU A 84 -2.25 2.58 -6.46
CA LEU A 84 -2.37 1.14 -6.61
C LEU A 84 -3.60 0.59 -5.89
N ALA A 85 -3.93 1.11 -4.70
CA ALA A 85 -5.13 0.73 -3.94
C ALA A 85 -6.40 0.99 -4.75
N ARG A 86 -6.53 2.18 -5.34
CA ARG A 86 -7.66 2.55 -6.21
C ARG A 86 -7.76 1.66 -7.44
N ASP A 87 -6.63 1.43 -8.12
CA ASP A 87 -6.62 0.59 -9.31
C ASP A 87 -7.00 -0.87 -8.97
N LEU A 88 -6.51 -1.39 -7.84
CA LEU A 88 -6.89 -2.72 -7.36
C LEU A 88 -8.39 -2.79 -7.07
N LEU A 89 -8.95 -1.78 -6.39
CA LEU A 89 -10.38 -1.73 -6.11
C LEU A 89 -11.24 -1.63 -7.38
N ASP A 90 -10.83 -0.83 -8.37
CA ASP A 90 -11.54 -0.75 -9.65
C ASP A 90 -11.55 -2.11 -10.35
N VAL A 91 -10.42 -2.80 -10.37
CA VAL A 91 -10.32 -4.14 -10.94
C VAL A 91 -11.16 -5.14 -10.14
N LEU A 92 -11.16 -5.11 -8.81
CA LEU A 92 -11.99 -6.01 -8.02
C LEU A 92 -13.50 -5.79 -8.24
N LYS A 93 -13.93 -4.53 -8.50
CA LYS A 93 -15.34 -4.17 -8.65
C LYS A 93 -15.88 -4.25 -10.10
N ASN A 94 -15.06 -3.96 -11.12
CA ASN A 94 -15.54 -3.68 -12.48
C ASN A 94 -15.06 -4.64 -13.59
N ILE A 95 -14.40 -5.76 -13.29
CA ILE A 95 -13.92 -6.61 -14.40
C ILE A 95 -15.05 -7.35 -15.13
N LYS A 96 -15.40 -6.84 -16.31
CA LYS A 96 -15.97 -7.63 -17.41
C LYS A 96 -14.93 -8.64 -17.92
N PRO A 97 -15.30 -9.90 -18.19
CA PRO A 97 -14.36 -10.97 -18.59
C PRO A 97 -13.40 -10.59 -19.72
N ALA A 98 -13.86 -9.81 -20.70
CA ALA A 98 -13.11 -9.44 -21.90
C ALA A 98 -11.88 -8.55 -21.67
N ASN A 99 -11.83 -7.73 -20.59
CA ASN A 99 -10.73 -6.78 -20.34
C ASN A 99 -9.82 -7.18 -19.16
N ARG A 100 -10.05 -8.37 -18.57
CA ARG A 100 -9.39 -8.84 -17.34
C ARG A 100 -7.87 -8.88 -17.48
N CYS A 101 -7.33 -9.43 -18.58
CA CYS A 101 -5.90 -9.59 -18.80
C CYS A 101 -5.13 -8.26 -18.92
N SER A 102 -5.62 -7.29 -19.69
CA SER A 102 -4.90 -6.04 -19.95
C SER A 102 -4.84 -5.13 -18.71
N LYS A 103 -5.98 -4.98 -18.01
CA LYS A 103 -6.05 -4.25 -16.75
C LYS A 103 -5.16 -4.89 -15.68
N TRP A 104 -5.13 -6.21 -15.64
CA TRP A 104 -4.27 -6.96 -14.75
C TRP A 104 -2.78 -6.75 -15.02
N GLN A 105 -2.35 -6.74 -16.28
CA GLN A 105 -0.96 -6.44 -16.61
C GLN A 105 -0.55 -5.03 -16.18
N SER A 106 -1.47 -4.06 -16.32
CA SER A 106 -1.26 -2.69 -15.87
C SER A 106 -1.06 -2.62 -14.35
N LEU A 107 -1.94 -3.28 -13.59
CA LEU A 107 -1.80 -3.41 -12.13
C LEU A 107 -0.49 -4.08 -11.72
N LYS A 108 -0.15 -5.20 -12.37
CA LYS A 108 1.09 -5.92 -12.11
C LYS A 108 2.30 -5.03 -12.36
N SER A 109 2.26 -4.20 -13.40
CA SER A 109 3.32 -3.25 -13.71
C SER A 109 3.42 -2.15 -12.66
N ALA A 110 2.30 -1.53 -12.30
CA ALA A 110 2.24 -0.49 -11.28
C ALA A 110 2.78 -1.01 -9.93
N ALA A 111 2.33 -2.20 -9.52
CA ALA A 111 2.78 -2.80 -8.28
C ALA A 111 4.26 -3.21 -8.34
N LYS A 112 4.76 -3.73 -9.47
CA LYS A 112 6.19 -4.00 -9.66
C LYS A 112 7.02 -2.73 -9.51
N ASN A 113 6.56 -1.60 -10.05
CA ASN A 113 7.24 -0.31 -9.88
C ASN A 113 7.22 0.12 -8.41
N LEU A 114 6.08 0.01 -7.73
CA LEU A 114 5.95 0.29 -6.30
C LEU A 114 6.93 -0.55 -5.45
N TRP A 115 7.03 -1.86 -5.68
CA TRP A 115 7.99 -2.71 -4.96
C TRP A 115 9.45 -2.35 -5.22
N ARG A 116 9.77 -1.80 -6.39
CA ARG A 116 11.12 -1.29 -6.68
C ARG A 116 11.40 0.04 -6.02
N ALA A 117 10.37 0.88 -5.87
CA ALA A 117 10.42 2.16 -5.17
C ALA A 117 10.33 1.99 -3.65
N THR A 118 9.82 0.85 -3.17
CA THR A 118 9.78 0.51 -1.76
C THR A 118 11.21 0.23 -1.28
N ASP A 119 11.84 1.24 -0.68
CA ASP A 119 13.11 1.07 -0.01
C ASP A 119 12.86 0.70 1.46
N LYS A 120 13.16 -0.56 1.79
CA LYS A 120 13.02 -1.09 3.15
C LYS A 120 13.96 -0.38 4.13
N GLU A 121 15.17 -0.03 3.71
CA GLU A 121 16.15 0.64 4.57
C GLU A 121 15.65 2.04 4.94
N MET A 122 15.07 2.74 3.98
CA MET A 122 14.46 4.06 4.18
C MET A 122 13.23 3.99 5.12
N LEU A 123 12.35 3.00 4.96
CA LEU A 123 11.24 2.77 5.89
C LEU A 123 11.72 2.43 7.31
N GLU A 124 12.75 1.59 7.44
CA GLU A 124 13.36 1.24 8.74
C GLU A 124 14.02 2.45 9.40
N LYS A 125 14.77 3.26 8.63
CA LYS A 125 15.36 4.52 9.10
C LYS A 125 14.30 5.49 9.60
N ARG A 126 13.21 5.66 8.85
CA ARG A 126 12.09 6.53 9.24
C ARG A 126 11.40 6.01 10.50
N LEU A 127 11.17 4.71 10.61
CA LEU A 127 10.60 4.10 11.80
C LEU A 127 11.47 4.33 13.05
N GLU A 128 12.78 4.07 12.95
CA GLU A 128 13.72 4.25 14.06
C GLU A 128 13.89 5.72 14.46
N LEU A 129 13.90 6.63 13.48
CA LEU A 129 13.93 8.07 13.75
C LEU A 129 12.67 8.51 14.51
N CYS A 130 11.50 8.09 14.04
CA CYS A 130 10.23 8.43 14.70
C CYS A 130 10.18 7.86 16.11
N ARG A 131 10.60 6.60 16.29
CA ARG A 131 10.65 5.95 17.60
C ARG A 131 11.50 6.74 18.60
N ARG A 132 12.73 7.10 18.22
CA ARG A 132 13.63 7.89 19.08
C ARG A 132 13.04 9.25 19.47
N GLN A 133 12.37 9.92 18.53
CA GLN A 133 11.77 11.23 18.77
C GLN A 133 10.56 11.15 19.70
N VAL A 134 9.71 10.14 19.54
CA VAL A 134 8.58 9.89 20.45
C VAL A 134 9.08 9.54 21.85
N GLU A 135 10.07 8.65 21.98
CA GLU A 135 10.68 8.31 23.26
C GLU A 135 11.30 9.55 23.95
N ALA A 136 11.99 10.40 23.19
CA ALA A 136 12.56 11.65 23.72
C ALA A 136 11.48 12.61 24.24
N GLN A 137 10.37 12.79 23.51
CA GLN A 137 9.29 13.66 23.96
C GLN A 137 8.58 13.11 25.19
N LEU A 138 8.34 11.80 25.26
CA LEU A 138 7.74 11.17 26.43
C LEU A 138 8.62 11.33 27.67
N ASN A 139 9.94 11.11 27.52
CA ASN A 139 10.90 11.29 28.61
C ASN A 139 11.01 12.75 29.08
N GLN A 140 10.82 13.73 28.19
CA GLN A 140 10.78 15.14 28.56
C GLN A 140 9.49 15.54 29.29
N ARG A 141 8.36 14.91 28.96
CA ARG A 141 7.06 15.17 29.59
C ARG A 141 6.90 14.51 30.96
N LEU A 142 7.70 13.48 31.26
CA LEU A 142 7.71 12.74 32.53
C LEU A 142 8.71 13.29 33.56
N ARG A 143 9.41 14.40 33.25
CA ARG A 143 10.27 15.15 34.16
C ARG A 143 9.59 16.44 34.58
#